data_AF-A0A5N5SNL4-F1
#
_entry.id   AF-A0A5N5SNL4-F1
#
_cell.length_a   1.000
_cell.length_b   1.000
_cell.length_c   1.000
_cell.angle_alpha   90.00
_cell.angle_beta   90.00
_cell.angle_gamma   90.00
#
_symmetry.space_group_name_H-M   'P 1'
#
loop_
_entity.id
_entity.type
_entity.pdbx_description
1 polymer ?
#
loop_
_entity_poly.entity_id
_entity_poly.type
_entity_poly.pdbx_seq_one_letter_code
_entity_poly.pdbx_strand_id
1 'polypeptide(L)' 'MNREEINLQFGIKPEPSDYTTFYIIIIICTLVASVLLLVNWICCCCHEYTPYWSDPETGNRFASILFIRKPKQRPLDVLL' A
#
# COMPACT_ATOMS: atom_id res chain seq x y z
N MET A 1 24.27 40.17 2.54
CA MET A 1 23.76 39.50 3.75
C MET A 1 22.56 38.67 3.33
N ASN A 2 22.62 37.36 3.50
CA ASN A 2 21.54 36.45 3.11
C ASN A 2 20.38 36.55 4.12
N ARG A 3 19.14 36.28 3.69
CA ARG A 3 17.95 36.35 4.55
C ARG A 3 18.10 35.49 5.82
N GLU A 4 18.77 34.35 5.68
CA GLU A 4 19.05 33.43 6.78
C GLU A 4 19.97 34.05 7.85
N GLU A 5 20.99 34.82 7.45
CA GLU A 5 21.89 35.51 8.36
C GLU A 5 21.19 36.61 9.16
N ILE A 6 20.24 37.31 8.51
CA ILE A 6 19.39 38.33 9.13
C ILE A 6 18.49 37.69 10.20
N ASN A 7 17.83 36.59 9.85
CA ASN A 7 16.94 35.88 10.78
C ASN A 7 17.71 35.36 12.01
N LEU A 8 18.93 34.88 11.83
CA LEU A 8 19.79 34.38 12.90
C LEU A 8 20.26 35.51 13.83
N GLN A 9 20.61 36.67 13.29
CA GLN A 9 20.94 37.88 14.05
C GLN A 9 19.78 38.39 14.92
N PHE A 10 18.55 38.32 14.41
CA PHE A 10 17.35 38.79 15.13
C PHE A 10 16.65 37.68 15.94
N GLY A 11 17.23 36.49 16.04
CA GLY A 11 16.65 35.37 16.79
C GLY A 11 15.33 34.83 16.21
N ILE A 12 15.04 35.13 14.94
CA ILE A 12 13.86 34.67 14.22
C ILE A 12 14.08 33.19 13.87
N LYS A 13 13.36 32.31 14.57
CA LYS A 13 13.38 30.87 14.30
C LYS A 13 12.68 30.59 12.95
N PRO A 14 13.17 29.63 12.15
CA PRO A 14 12.45 29.21 10.96
C PRO A 14 11.07 28.70 11.35
N GLU A 15 10.07 29.04 10.54
CA GLU A 15 8.73 28.49 10.70
C GLU A 15 8.76 26.97 10.52
N PRO A 16 8.00 26.21 11.32
CA PRO A 16 7.92 24.77 11.13
C PRO A 16 7.38 24.47 9.73
N SER A 17 7.98 23.48 9.06
CA SER A 17 7.55 23.07 7.73
C SER A 17 6.13 22.49 7.79
N ASP A 18 5.28 22.94 6.86
CA ASP A 18 3.92 22.44 6.72
C ASP A 18 3.92 21.10 5.96
N TYR A 19 3.53 20.04 6.68
CA TYR A 19 3.40 18.68 6.14
C TYR A 19 1.93 18.27 5.92
N THR A 20 0.98 19.19 6.00
CA THR A 20 -0.46 18.91 5.90
C THR A 20 -0.78 18.12 4.63
N THR A 21 -0.25 18.53 3.48
CA THR A 21 -0.45 17.85 2.19
C THR A 21 0.05 16.40 2.22
N PHE A 22 1.18 16.14 2.88
CA PHE A 22 1.73 14.79 3.00
C PHE A 22 0.80 13.89 3.83
N TYR A 23 0.31 14.39 4.97
CA TYR A 23 -0.62 13.65 5.81
C TYR A 23 -1.96 13.38 5.13
N ILE A 24 -2.49 14.35 4.37
CA ILE A 24 -3.72 14.15 3.60
C ILE A 24 -3.57 13.00 2.61
N ILE A 25 -2.45 12.95 1.87
CA ILE A 25 -2.20 11.88 0.89
C ILE A 25 -2.11 10.53 1.59
N ILE A 26 -1.39 10.43 2.71
CA ILE A 26 -1.28 9.19 3.48
C ILE A 26 -2.66 8.72 3.96
N ILE A 27 -3.49 9.63 4.47
CA ILE A 27 -4.85 9.30 4.94
C ILE A 27 -5.67 8.73 3.78
N ILE A 28 -5.64 9.35 2.60
CA ILE A 28 -6.38 8.85 1.43
C ILE A 28 -5.88 7.45 1.04
N CYS A 29 -4.56 7.26 0.92
CA CYS A 29 -3.97 5.96 0.55
C CYS A 29 -4.31 4.86 1.56
N THR A 30 -4.24 5.17 2.86
CA THR A 30 -4.54 4.21 3.94
C THR A 30 -6.03 3.87 4.02
N LEU A 31 -6.92 4.83 3.79
CA LEU A 31 -8.35 4.57 3.70
C LEU A 31 -8.68 3.66 2.51
N VAL A 32 -8.13 3.95 1.34
CA VAL A 32 -8.34 3.09 0.15
C VAL A 32 -7.80 1.68 0.39
N ALA A 33 -6.58 1.56 0.94
CA ALA A 33 -5.99 0.27 1.25
C ALA A 33 -6.80 -0.52 2.28
N SER A 34 -7.28 0.13 3.34
CA SER A 34 -8.06 -0.54 4.39
C SER A 34 -9.41 -1.04 3.87
N VAL A 35 -10.11 -0.25 3.03
CA VAL A 35 -11.35 -0.69 2.38
C VAL A 35 -11.10 -1.93 1.51
N LEU A 36 -10.05 -1.91 0.69
CA LEU A 36 -9.71 -3.05 -0.17
C LEU A 36 -9.37 -4.32 0.64
N LEU A 37 -8.65 -4.17 1.75
CA LEU A 37 -8.33 -5.28 2.65
C LEU A 37 -9.57 -5.84 3.35
N LEU A 38 -10.45 -4.97 3.86
CA LEU A 38 -11.68 -5.37 4.54
C LEU A 38 -12.64 -6.11 3.60
N VAL A 39 -12.81 -5.60 2.37
CA VAL A 39 -13.64 -6.27 1.34
C VAL A 39 -13.07 -7.66 1.03
N ASN A 40 -11.76 -7.77 0.83
CA ASN A 40 -11.12 -9.07 0.60
C ASN A 40 -11.28 -10.02 1.80
N TRP A 41 -11.11 -9.53 3.02
CA TRP A 41 -11.25 -10.33 4.22
C TRP A 41 -12.67 -10.88 4.38
N ILE A 42 -13.68 -10.02 4.27
CA ILE A 42 -15.09 -10.39 4.43
C ILE A 42 -15.51 -11.37 3.32
N CYS A 43 -15.16 -11.10 2.07
CA CYS A 43 -15.53 -11.96 0.95
C CYS A 43 -14.80 -13.32 0.96
N CYS A 44 -13.59 -13.39 1.52
CA CYS A 44 -12.86 -14.65 1.68
C CYS A 44 -13.46 -15.51 2.81
N CYS A 45 -13.84 -14.90 3.94
CA CYS A 45 -14.30 -15.64 5.13
C CYS A 45 -15.80 -15.98 5.16
N CYS A 46 -16.66 -15.24 4.46
CA CYS A 46 -18.12 -15.31 4.70
C CYS A 46 -18.98 -15.73 3.50
N HIS A 47 -18.43 -16.03 2.33
CA HIS A 47 -19.23 -16.27 1.12
C HIS A 47 -18.95 -17.60 0.44
N GLU A 48 -19.99 -18.18 -0.18
CA GLU A 48 -19.94 -19.35 -1.09
C GLU A 48 -18.93 -19.21 -2.26
N TYR A 49 -18.38 -18.00 -2.46
CA TYR A 49 -17.36 -17.66 -3.44
C TYR A 49 -15.92 -17.70 -2.89
N THR A 50 -15.67 -18.24 -1.70
CA THR A 50 -14.32 -18.45 -1.16
C THR A 50 -13.30 -18.98 -2.19
N PRO A 51 -13.62 -19.99 -3.04
CA PRO A 51 -12.67 -20.45 -4.07
C PRO A 51 -12.33 -19.37 -5.11
N TYR A 52 -13.24 -18.44 -5.45
CA TYR A 52 -12.95 -17.31 -6.35
C TYR A 52 -12.09 -16.23 -5.67
N TRP A 53 -12.29 -15.97 -4.38
CA TRP A 53 -11.53 -14.94 -3.65
C TRP A 53 -10.15 -15.41 -3.18
N SER A 54 -9.97 -16.73 -3.04
CA SER A 54 -8.73 -17.37 -2.60
C SER A 54 -7.77 -17.71 -3.76
N ASP A 55 -8.27 -17.82 -4.98
CA ASP A 55 -7.46 -18.19 -6.13
C ASP A 55 -6.86 -16.95 -6.83
N PRO A 56 -5.52 -16.82 -6.88
CA PRO A 56 -4.84 -15.69 -7.52
C PRO A 56 -4.92 -15.69 -9.04
N GLU A 57 -5.37 -16.79 -9.68
CA GLU A 57 -5.53 -16.90 -11.13
C GLU A 57 -6.94 -16.53 -11.61
N THR A 58 -7.94 -16.52 -10.72
CA THR A 58 -9.32 -16.13 -11.04
C THR A 58 -9.63 -14.71 -10.60
N GLY A 59 -9.58 -13.75 -11.53
CA GLY A 59 -10.36 -12.50 -11.52
C GLY A 59 -10.14 -11.44 -10.41
N ASN A 60 -9.78 -11.81 -9.18
CA ASN A 60 -9.56 -10.90 -8.05
C ASN A 60 -8.19 -10.19 -8.16
N ARG A 61 -8.07 -9.30 -9.15
CA ARG A 61 -6.84 -8.59 -9.48
C ARG A 61 -6.38 -7.63 -8.38
N PHE A 62 -7.28 -7.16 -7.52
CA PHE A 62 -6.93 -6.25 -6.42
C PHE A 62 -6.11 -6.94 -5.32
N ALA A 63 -6.36 -8.21 -5.04
CA ALA A 63 -5.56 -8.99 -4.10
C ALA A 63 -4.31 -9.62 -4.74
N SER A 64 -4.14 -9.56 -6.07
CA SER A 64 -2.98 -10.14 -6.75
C SER A 64 -1.63 -9.57 -6.27
N ILE A 65 -1.62 -8.34 -5.74
CA ILE A 65 -0.46 -7.69 -5.13
C ILE A 65 -0.15 -8.30 -3.75
N LEU A 66 -1.16 -8.80 -3.03
CA LEU A 66 -1.03 -9.45 -1.73
C LEU A 66 -0.57 -10.91 -1.86
N PHE A 67 -0.85 -11.56 -3.00
CA PHE A 67 -0.45 -12.94 -3.24
C PHE A 67 0.99 -13.03 -3.75
N ILE A 68 1.86 -13.64 -2.95
CA ILE A 68 3.15 -14.12 -3.43
C ILE A 68 2.88 -15.28 -4.40
N ARG A 69 2.92 -15.00 -5.70
CA ARG A 69 2.80 -16.04 -6.72
C ARG A 69 3.95 -17.02 -6.55
N LYS A 70 3.64 -18.30 -6.35
CA LYS A 70 4.67 -19.34 -6.44
C LYS A 70 5.25 -19.30 -7.86
N PRO A 71 6.58 -19.26 -8.03
CA PRO A 71 7.16 -19.39 -9.36
C PRO A 71 6.68 -20.72 -9.94
N LYS A 72 6.24 -20.71 -11.21
CA LYS A 72 5.81 -21.92 -11.91
C LYS A 72 6.96 -22.94 -11.86
N GLN A 73 6.84 -23.93 -10.98
CA GLN A 73 7.85 -24.96 -10.85
C GLN A 73 7.84 -25.75 -12.16
N ARG A 74 9.00 -25.81 -12.83
CA ARG A 74 9.20 -26.71 -13.97
C ARG A 74 8.95 -28.12 -13.43
N PRO A 75 8.16 -28.96 -14.12
CA PRO A 75 7.86 -30.28 -13.60
C PRO A 75 9.17 -31.07 -13.42
N LEU A 76 9.24 -31.83 -12.33
CA LEU A 76 10.47 -32.52 -11.89
C LEU A 76 10.86 -33.69 -12.82
N ASP A 77 9.98 -34.02 -13.76
CA ASP A 77 10.07 -35.12 -14.72
C ASP A 77 10.97 -34.84 -15.93
N VAL A 78 11.39 -33.59 -16.17
CA VAL A 78 12.25 -33.25 -17.33
C VAL A 78 13.75 -33.43 -17.07
N LEU A 79 14.13 -34.03 -15.94
CA LEU A 79 15.51 -34.25 -15.51
C LEU A 79 15.89 -35.73 -15.33
N LEU A 80 15.01 -36.66 -15.73
CA LEU A 80 15.26 -38.10 -15.70
C LEU A 80 15.29 -38.70 -17.12
#